data_AF-A0A8J3QFU4-F1
#
_entry.id   AF-A0A8J3QFU4-F1
#
_cell.length_a   1.000
_cell.length_b   1.000
_cell.length_c   1.000
_cell.angle_alpha   90.00
_cell.angle_beta   90.00
_cell.angle_gamma   90.00
#
_symmetry.space_group_name_H-M   'P 1'
#
loop_
_entity.id
_entity.type
_entity.pdbx_description
1 polymer ?
#
loop_
_entity_poly.entity_id
_entity_poly.type
_entity_poly.pdbx_seq_one_letter_code
_entity_poly.pdbx_strand_id
1 'polypeptide(L)'
;MVRRITRGLLVLALMLSGLTAVNASPAMAASGTLCNTSNPNVHVCIHGKAGISRCTGWIYLATPASQSVHHWGLVMVIKGHAQQVADGVFTTVKNYPYPAASRPCDSLPNEDYTAKSIVYVYTSSGVLHYNISSPTASFVN
;
A
#
# COMPACT_ATOMS: atom_id res chain seq x y z
N MET A 1 -66.76 -22.81 -9.94
CA MET A 1 -66.34 -22.58 -8.55
C MET A 1 -64.92 -23.15 -8.42
N VAL A 2 -63.86 -22.41 -8.78
CA VAL A 2 -63.18 -21.33 -8.04
C VAL A 2 -62.39 -21.84 -6.82
N ARG A 3 -61.04 -21.71 -6.94
CA ARG A 3 -59.98 -21.66 -5.92
C ARG A 3 -59.58 -23.04 -5.35
N ARG A 4 -58.30 -23.44 -5.43
CA ARG A 4 -57.16 -22.73 -4.82
C ARG A 4 -55.93 -22.62 -5.73
N ILE A 5 -55.36 -21.44 -5.64
CA ILE A 5 -54.25 -20.91 -6.44
C ILE A 5 -52.96 -21.39 -5.77
N THR A 6 -52.17 -22.18 -6.47
CA THR A 6 -50.74 -22.38 -6.25
C THR A 6 -50.01 -21.06 -6.51
N ARG A 7 -50.06 -20.18 -5.51
CA ARG A 7 -49.14 -19.05 -5.36
C ARG A 7 -47.87 -19.61 -4.73
N GLY A 8 -46.67 -19.39 -5.22
CA GLY A 8 -46.21 -18.55 -6.31
C GLY A 8 -44.69 -18.66 -6.25
N LEU A 9 -44.08 -18.53 -7.43
CA LEU A 9 -42.66 -18.71 -7.69
C LEU A 9 -41.74 -18.17 -6.59
N LEU A 10 -40.90 -19.10 -6.14
CA LEU A 10 -39.55 -18.91 -5.63
C LEU A 10 -38.73 -18.03 -6.59
N VAL A 11 -38.69 -16.71 -6.40
CA VAL A 11 -37.58 -15.84 -6.87
C VAL A 11 -37.50 -14.64 -5.93
N LEU A 12 -36.69 -14.75 -4.86
CA LEU A 12 -36.18 -13.56 -4.20
C LEU A 12 -34.78 -13.32 -4.74
N ALA A 13 -34.68 -12.28 -5.58
CA ALA A 13 -33.45 -11.82 -6.19
C ALA A 13 -32.43 -11.41 -5.12
N LEU A 14 -31.40 -12.24 -4.91
CA LEU A 14 -30.12 -11.77 -4.36
C LEU A 14 -29.21 -11.40 -5.53
N MET A 15 -29.43 -10.20 -6.06
CA MET A 15 -28.42 -9.50 -6.84
C MET A 15 -28.25 -8.13 -6.18
N LEU A 16 -26.99 -7.72 -6.04
CA LEU A 16 -26.52 -6.38 -5.71
C LEU A 16 -26.51 -5.97 -4.22
N SER A 17 -25.52 -6.47 -3.51
CA SER A 17 -24.60 -5.55 -2.82
C SER A 17 -23.23 -6.20 -2.82
N GLY A 18 -22.28 -5.52 -3.46
CA GLY A 18 -20.98 -6.04 -3.81
C GLY A 18 -20.29 -6.67 -2.61
N LEU A 19 -19.93 -7.93 -2.77
CA LEU A 19 -18.67 -8.42 -2.22
C LEU A 19 -17.59 -7.51 -2.80
N THR A 20 -17.33 -6.35 -2.19
CA THR A 20 -15.99 -5.81 -2.22
C THR A 20 -15.20 -6.87 -1.46
N ALA A 21 -14.63 -7.82 -2.20
CA ALA A 21 -13.53 -8.59 -1.70
C ALA A 21 -12.59 -7.55 -1.13
N VAL A 22 -12.56 -7.46 0.21
CA VAL A 22 -11.48 -6.80 0.90
C VAL A 22 -10.29 -7.61 0.43
N ASN A 23 -9.60 -7.12 -0.59
CA ASN A 23 -8.33 -7.65 -1.04
C ASN A 23 -7.41 -7.45 0.15
N ALA A 24 -7.51 -8.34 1.13
CA ALA A 24 -6.54 -8.52 2.18
C ALA A 24 -5.27 -8.83 1.42
N SER A 25 -4.41 -7.81 1.31
CA SER A 25 -3.14 -7.89 0.62
C SER A 25 -2.41 -9.14 1.13
N PRO A 26 -2.07 -10.10 0.25
CA PRO A 26 -1.56 -11.38 0.69
C PRO A 26 -0.27 -11.20 1.49
N ALA A 27 -0.26 -11.82 2.67
CA ALA A 27 0.90 -12.22 3.46
C ALA A 27 2.01 -11.18 3.66
N MET A 28 1.74 -10.10 4.39
CA MET A 28 2.79 -9.20 4.93
C MET A 28 3.27 -9.61 6.31
N ALA A 29 3.30 -10.92 6.58
CA ALA A 29 3.90 -11.47 7.79
C ALA A 29 5.40 -11.77 7.62
N ALA A 30 6.09 -11.05 6.73
CA ALA A 30 7.54 -11.00 6.79
C ALA A 30 7.91 -10.21 8.05
N SER A 31 8.49 -10.88 9.05
CA SER A 31 8.98 -10.25 10.28
C SER A 31 9.78 -8.99 9.95
N GLY A 32 9.26 -7.81 10.34
CA GLY A 32 9.87 -6.51 10.08
C GLY A 32 9.25 -5.65 8.96
N THR A 33 8.21 -6.11 8.26
CA THR A 33 7.49 -5.26 7.30
C THR A 33 6.29 -4.58 7.95
N LEU A 34 6.28 -3.24 7.94
CA LEU A 34 5.16 -2.43 8.42
C LEU A 34 4.52 -1.67 7.27
N CYS A 35 3.20 -1.73 7.18
CA CYS A 35 2.47 -1.19 6.03
C CYS A 35 1.27 -0.37 6.45
N ASN A 36 1.01 0.67 5.67
CA ASN A 36 -0.22 1.41 5.72
C ASN A 36 -1.10 1.01 4.54
N THR A 37 -2.23 0.38 4.86
CA THR A 37 -3.24 -0.08 3.91
C THR A 37 -4.53 0.72 4.02
N SER A 38 -4.49 1.94 4.58
CA SER A 38 -5.67 2.77 4.80
C SER A 38 -6.21 3.39 3.51
N ASN A 39 -5.39 3.52 2.47
CA ASN A 39 -5.80 4.02 1.17
C ASN A 39 -6.16 2.85 0.25
N PRO A 40 -7.33 2.84 -0.40
CA PRO A 40 -7.78 1.70 -1.20
C PRO A 40 -7.04 1.51 -2.53
N ASN A 41 -6.22 2.48 -2.96
CA ASN A 41 -5.53 2.44 -4.25
C ASN A 41 -4.04 2.16 -4.11
N VAL A 42 -3.36 2.83 -3.17
CA VAL A 42 -1.91 2.72 -2.97
C VAL A 42 -1.63 2.34 -1.53
N HIS A 43 -0.94 1.21 -1.30
CA HIS A 43 -0.41 0.90 0.03
C HIS A 43 1.09 1.11 0.04
N VAL A 44 1.60 1.50 1.20
CA VAL A 44 3.02 1.83 1.38
C VAL A 44 3.56 1.06 2.55
N CYS A 45 4.71 0.43 2.34
CA CYS A 45 5.39 -0.31 3.38
C CYS A 45 6.83 0.14 3.56
N ILE A 46 7.32 -0.12 4.76
CA ILE A 46 8.74 -0.12 5.08
C ILE A 46 9.10 -1.51 5.60
N HIS A 47 10.16 -2.08 5.06
CA HIS A 47 10.77 -3.27 5.63
C HIS A 47 12.10 -2.90 6.27
N GLY A 48 12.26 -3.32 7.51
CA GLY A 48 13.55 -3.48 8.17
C GLY A 48 13.38 -4.41 9.37
N LYS A 49 14.48 -4.95 9.89
CA LYS A 49 14.47 -5.72 11.14
C LYS A 49 15.83 -5.55 11.82
N ALA A 50 15.93 -5.90 13.09
CA ALA A 50 17.23 -5.92 13.78
C ALA A 50 18.27 -6.73 12.99
N GLY A 51 19.48 -6.20 12.86
CA GLY A 51 20.56 -6.83 12.09
C GLY A 51 20.45 -6.77 10.56
N ILE A 52 19.48 -6.04 9.99
CA ILE A 52 19.44 -5.75 8.54
C ILE A 52 20.21 -4.47 8.22
N SER A 53 21.14 -4.56 7.28
CA SER A 53 21.91 -3.40 6.78
C SER A 53 21.11 -2.47 5.87
N ARG A 54 19.93 -2.88 5.38
CA ARG A 54 19.15 -2.11 4.40
C ARG A 54 17.65 -2.02 4.68
N CYS A 55 17.16 -0.79 4.68
CA CYS A 55 15.76 -0.45 4.79
C CYS A 55 15.18 -0.47 3.37
N THR A 56 14.05 -1.14 3.16
CA THR A 56 13.45 -1.26 1.82
C THR A 56 12.04 -0.69 1.84
N GLY A 57 11.79 0.31 0.99
CA GLY A 57 10.46 0.85 0.76
C GLY A 57 9.73 0.03 -0.29
N TRP A 58 8.53 -0.44 0.04
CA TRP A 58 7.68 -1.17 -0.90
C TRP A 58 6.43 -0.37 -1.20
N ILE A 59 5.97 -0.49 -2.44
CA ILE A 59 4.74 0.14 -2.91
C ILE A 59 3.84 -0.95 -3.46
N TYR A 60 2.55 -0.77 -3.24
CA TYR A 60 1.51 -1.65 -3.70
C TYR A 60 0.43 -0.81 -4.38
N LEU A 61 0.01 -1.20 -5.59
CA LEU A 61 -1.09 -0.56 -6.29
C LEU A 61 -2.25 -1.57 -6.32
N ALA A 62 -3.20 -1.38 -5.41
CA ALA A 62 -4.31 -2.30 -5.11
C ALA A 62 -5.41 -2.30 -6.17
N THR A 63 -5.55 -1.18 -6.87
CA THR A 63 -6.56 -0.95 -7.91
C THR A 63 -5.90 -0.26 -9.10
N PRO A 64 -6.46 -0.38 -10.32
CA PRO A 64 -5.96 0.38 -11.45
C PRO A 64 -5.85 1.86 -11.09
N ALA A 65 -4.70 2.44 -11.41
CA ALA A 65 -4.53 3.88 -11.40
C ALA A 65 -5.69 4.49 -12.21
N SER A 66 -6.61 5.17 -11.52
CA SER A 66 -7.59 6.00 -12.23
C SER A 66 -6.84 7.15 -12.92
N GLN A 67 -7.49 7.87 -13.84
CA GLN A 67 -6.88 9.02 -14.52
C GLN A 67 -6.32 10.10 -13.55
N SER A 68 -6.69 10.03 -12.26
CA SER A 68 -6.23 10.92 -11.21
C SER A 68 -4.95 10.49 -10.49
N VAL A 69 -4.40 9.30 -10.77
CA VAL A 69 -3.20 8.72 -10.14
C VAL A 69 -2.26 8.23 -11.24
N HIS A 70 -1.20 8.96 -11.56
CA HIS A 70 -0.35 8.66 -12.72
C HIS A 70 1.12 8.46 -12.34
N HIS A 71 1.67 9.40 -11.57
CA HIS A 71 3.07 9.36 -11.12
C HIS A 71 3.16 9.15 -9.62
N TRP A 72 4.26 8.57 -9.18
CA TRP A 72 4.60 8.47 -7.77
C TRP A 72 6.06 8.81 -7.52
N GLY A 73 6.32 9.37 -6.35
CA GLY A 73 7.66 9.56 -5.80
C GLY A 73 7.74 8.90 -4.43
N LEU A 74 8.80 8.14 -4.17
CA LEU A 74 9.08 7.52 -2.90
C LEU A 74 10.20 8.27 -2.18
N VAL A 75 9.88 8.69 -0.97
CA VAL A 75 10.83 9.20 0.02
C VAL A 75 10.94 8.20 1.15
N MET A 76 12.18 7.87 1.53
CA MET A 76 12.45 7.14 2.76
C MET A 76 12.97 8.12 3.80
N VAL A 77 12.38 8.08 5.00
CA VAL A 77 12.86 8.83 6.16
C VAL A 77 13.57 7.84 7.07
N ILE A 78 14.90 7.95 7.18
CA ILE A 78 15.75 7.08 8.00
C ILE A 78 16.42 7.96 9.05
N LYS A 79 16.23 7.66 10.34
CA LYS A 79 16.69 8.50 11.46
C LYS A 79 16.26 9.98 11.32
N GLY A 80 15.04 10.23 10.86
CA GLY A 80 14.53 11.59 10.63
C GLY A 80 15.05 12.27 9.35
N HIS A 81 16.01 11.69 8.64
CA HIS A 81 16.52 12.23 7.38
C HIS A 81 15.73 11.71 6.19
N ALA A 82 15.06 12.63 5.48
CA ALA A 82 14.32 12.33 4.26
C ALA A 82 15.27 12.20 3.06
N GLN A 83 15.14 11.11 2.32
CA GLN A 83 15.86 10.85 1.08
C GLN A 83 14.83 10.49 0.01
N GLN A 84 14.79 11.21 -1.11
CA GLN A 84 14.09 10.71 -2.28
C GLN A 84 14.90 9.55 -2.85
N VAL A 85 14.24 8.41 -3.04
CA VAL A 85 14.94 7.16 -3.35
C VAL A 85 14.46 6.47 -4.61
N ALA A 86 13.26 6.79 -5.07
CA ALA A 86 12.72 6.31 -6.34
C ALA A 86 11.56 7.20 -6.79
N ASP A 87 11.25 7.13 -8.06
CA ASP A 87 10.05 7.68 -8.68
C ASP A 87 9.62 6.75 -9.83
N GLY A 88 8.37 6.88 -10.26
CA GLY A 88 7.85 6.07 -11.33
C GLY A 88 6.44 6.45 -11.77
N VAL A 89 5.94 5.65 -12.70
CA VAL A 89 4.59 5.75 -13.24
C VAL A 89 3.79 4.52 -12.81
N PHE A 90 2.52 4.69 -12.48
CA PHE A 90 1.61 3.58 -12.28
C PHE A 90 1.13 3.04 -13.63
N THR A 91 1.88 2.12 -14.21
CA THR A 91 1.56 1.53 -15.53
C THR A 91 0.66 0.30 -15.44
N THR A 92 0.66 -0.42 -14.32
CA THR A 92 -0.12 -1.65 -14.16
C THR A 92 -0.43 -1.90 -12.69
N VAL A 93 -1.61 -2.44 -12.42
CA VAL A 93 -1.98 -2.95 -11.08
C VAL A 93 -0.97 -4.00 -10.65
N LYS A 94 -0.49 -3.89 -9.42
CA LYS A 94 0.31 -4.94 -8.80
C LYS A 94 -0.40 -5.39 -7.54
N ASN A 95 -1.04 -6.56 -7.63
CA ASN A 95 -1.68 -7.26 -6.51
C ASN A 95 -0.68 -7.91 -5.54
N TYR A 96 0.58 -7.50 -5.58
CA TYR A 96 1.57 -7.76 -4.53
C TYR A 96 2.50 -6.53 -4.35
N PRO A 97 3.02 -6.28 -3.12
CA PRO A 97 4.01 -5.22 -2.90
C PRO A 97 5.25 -5.50 -3.74
N TYR A 98 5.79 -4.47 -4.41
CA TYR A 98 7.07 -4.57 -5.09
C TYR A 98 8.09 -3.64 -4.42
N PRO A 99 9.38 -4.04 -4.38
CA PRO A 99 10.40 -3.20 -3.78
C PRO A 99 10.64 -2.03 -4.72
N ALA A 100 10.38 -0.82 -4.24
CA ALA A 100 10.55 0.39 -5.02
C ALA A 100 11.94 0.98 -4.82
N ALA A 101 12.49 0.89 -3.61
CA ALA A 101 13.87 1.30 -3.32
C ALA A 101 14.41 0.61 -2.08
N SER A 102 15.74 0.49 -2.00
CA SER A 102 16.45 -0.01 -0.83
C SER A 102 17.61 0.92 -0.48
N ARG A 103 17.73 1.34 0.78
CA ARG A 103 18.80 2.19 1.29
C ARG A 103 19.46 1.60 2.53
N PRO A 104 20.76 1.85 2.76
CA PRO A 104 21.40 1.40 4.00
C PRO A 104 20.68 1.97 5.24
N CYS A 105 20.33 1.14 6.22
CA CYS A 105 19.76 1.61 7.49
C CYS A 105 20.87 2.19 8.42
N ASP A 106 22.12 1.79 8.18
CA ASP A 106 23.31 1.94 9.03
C ASP A 106 24.23 3.11 8.64
N SER A 107 23.90 3.87 7.58
CA SER A 107 24.77 4.94 7.04
C SER A 107 24.96 6.19 7.94
N LEU A 108 24.48 6.17 9.18
CA LEU A 108 24.66 7.26 10.17
C LEU A 108 24.93 6.66 11.58
N PRO A 109 25.93 7.15 12.34
CA PRO A 109 26.41 6.48 13.54
C PRO A 109 25.38 6.48 14.71
N ASN A 110 25.09 5.27 15.21
CA ASN A 110 24.42 4.84 16.46
C ASN A 110 22.98 5.28 16.82
N GLU A 111 22.36 4.39 17.63
CA GLU A 111 21.06 4.42 18.35
C GLU A 111 19.75 4.37 17.54
N ASP A 112 18.72 3.81 18.20
CA ASP A 112 17.39 3.37 17.71
C ASP A 112 17.06 3.81 16.28
N TYR A 113 17.16 2.87 15.36
CA TYR A 113 16.96 3.15 13.96
C TYR A 113 15.47 3.22 13.68
N THR A 114 14.97 4.41 13.35
CA THR A 114 13.62 4.58 12.84
C THR A 114 13.63 4.70 11.33
N ALA A 115 12.69 4.02 10.67
CA ALA A 115 12.49 4.14 9.23
C ALA A 115 11.00 4.20 8.89
N LYS A 116 10.65 5.05 7.93
CA LYS A 116 9.34 5.01 7.27
C LYS A 116 9.47 5.37 5.80
N SER A 117 8.52 4.90 5.02
CA SER A 117 8.35 5.25 3.61
C SER A 117 7.20 6.24 3.48
N ILE A 118 7.38 7.27 2.66
CA ILE A 118 6.34 8.22 2.26
C ILE A 118 6.24 8.16 0.74
N VAL A 119 5.06 7.84 0.22
CA VAL A 119 4.78 7.92 -1.21
C VAL A 119 3.94 9.15 -1.48
N TYR A 120 4.44 10.00 -2.38
CA TYR A 120 3.71 11.11 -2.96
C TYR A 120 3.10 10.65 -4.27
N VAL A 121 1.80 10.83 -4.43
CA VAL A 121 1.04 10.42 -5.61
C VAL A 121 0.59 11.66 -6.34
N TYR A 122 0.89 11.72 -7.63
CA TYR A 122 0.62 12.86 -8.49
C TYR A 122 -0.38 12.49 -9.60
N THR A 123 -1.16 13.49 -10.02
CA THR A 123 -2.03 13.41 -11.19
C THR A 123 -1.20 13.34 -12.49
N SER A 124 -1.86 13.08 -13.62
CA SER A 124 -1.24 13.16 -14.95
C SER A 124 -0.69 14.55 -15.30
N SER A 125 -1.24 15.61 -14.70
CA SER A 125 -0.76 16.99 -14.84
C SER A 125 0.42 17.34 -13.90
N GLY A 126 0.89 16.39 -13.09
CA GLY A 126 2.00 16.60 -12.15
C GLY A 126 1.61 17.28 -10.84
N VAL A 127 0.32 17.50 -10.58
CA VAL A 127 -0.16 18.06 -9.31
C VAL A 127 -0.16 16.97 -8.24
N LEU A 128 0.35 17.28 -7.05
CA LEU A 128 0.26 16.36 -5.91
C LEU A 128 -1.21 16.10 -5.58
N HIS A 129 -1.63 14.85 -5.70
CA HIS A 129 -2.99 14.42 -5.36
C HIS A 129 -3.09 14.11 -3.86
N TYR A 130 -2.25 13.20 -3.37
CA TYR A 130 -2.15 12.86 -1.96
C TYR A 130 -0.78 12.26 -1.64
N ASN A 131 -0.48 12.14 -0.36
CA ASN A 131 0.62 11.31 0.12
C ASN A 131 0.11 10.27 1.11
N ILE A 132 0.85 9.18 1.22
CA ILE A 132 0.60 8.13 2.20
C ILE A 132 1.93 7.64 2.78
N SER A 133 1.95 7.46 4.10
CA SER A 133 3.12 7.02 4.83
C SER A 133 2.90 5.64 5.40
N SER A 134 3.92 4.78 5.37
CA SER A 134 3.95 3.57 6.20
C SER A 134 3.97 3.96 7.69
N PRO A 135 3.63 3.03 8.61
CA PRO A 135 4.03 3.16 10.00
C PRO A 135 5.55 3.31 10.11
N THR A 136 6.00 3.90 11.21
CA THR A 136 7.42 3.96 11.55
C THR A 136 7.85 2.60 12.08
N ALA A 137 8.84 2.00 11.44
CA ALA A 137 9.55 0.85 11.98
C ALA A 137 10.66 1.35 12.90
N SER A 138 10.73 0.78 14.11
CA SER A 138 11.81 1.00 15.07
C SER A 138 12.63 -0.29 15.19
N PHE A 139 13.94 -0.17 15.06
CA PHE A 139 14.87 -1.29 15.22
C PHE A 139 15.73 -1.05 16.44
N VAL A 140 15.55 -1.89 17.46
CA VAL A 140 16.47 -2.00 18.59
C VAL A 140 17.57 -2.96 18.12
N ASN A 141 18.83 -2.52 18.19
CA ASN A 141 19.98 -3.36 17.86
C ASN A 141 20.23 -4.39 18.96
#